data_AF-A0A8H8XLY6-F1
#
_entry.id   AF-A0A8H8XLY6-F1
#
_cell.length_a   1.000
_cell.length_b   1.000
_cell.length_c   1.000
_cell.angle_alpha   90.00
_cell.angle_beta   90.00
_cell.angle_gamma   90.00
#
_symmetry.space_group_name_H-M   'P 1'
#
loop_
_entity.id
_entity.type
_entity.pdbx_description
1 polymer ?
#
loop_
_entity_poly.entity_id
_entity_poly.type
_entity_poly.pdbx_seq_one_letter_code
_entity_poly.pdbx_strand_id
1 'polypeptide(L)'
;MSHIETQIPSEAEIVARAEALIPRLRERAEACEKARMVPKETIADFQEAGFFKILQPKRWGGYEMSPNVLNKVLMELARGCPSSAWNVMVLGVHPFEVGLLDPRCGEELWGDDNTRLVSSSYAPFGTVKRAEGGYVLNGEWLTSSGCDHAAGGAFLGGRVANDKGEMEFRSFWVQRSDFEIVDDWHVVGLAGTGSKKLIIKEVFVPEYRSHVIAAYDQESHGHVENLFKMPFFFVFYAAVSSVIIGMARGMVDLYIEHMMPRQNLNQAVGAAVNDPFIKNRLGEAFAKIVACQARVLQNTDEAWQYASRGELVPLDVRVRHFATNQFTGGECFDAAHMIFKKTATRGVWLSSPMQRQMRDILVGANHITQNQDNIGDLLGGQLLGNPMPAANPFGVKV
;
A
#
# COMPACT_ATOMS: atom_id res chain seq x y z
N MET A 1 -23.35 4.12 22.61
CA MET A 1 -22.31 4.88 21.88
C MET A 1 -23.02 5.95 21.07
N SER A 2 -22.70 7.23 21.27
CA SER A 2 -23.23 8.30 20.45
C SER A 2 -22.76 8.10 19.00
N HIS A 3 -23.67 8.07 18.04
CA HIS A 3 -23.29 8.04 16.63
C HIS A 3 -22.47 9.29 16.31
N ILE A 4 -21.22 9.11 15.87
CA ILE A 4 -20.40 10.21 15.35
C ILE A 4 -20.99 10.59 13.99
N GLU A 5 -21.72 11.70 13.93
CA GLU A 5 -22.26 12.22 12.67
C GLU A 5 -21.08 12.69 11.80
N THR A 6 -20.71 11.87 10.82
CA THR A 6 -19.56 12.12 9.94
C THR A 6 -20.07 12.46 8.55
N GLN A 7 -19.72 13.64 8.03
CA GLN A 7 -20.00 13.99 6.64
C GLN A 7 -19.08 13.19 5.73
N ILE A 8 -19.64 12.18 5.06
CA ILE A 8 -18.90 11.31 4.13
C ILE A 8 -18.79 12.04 2.77
N PRO A 9 -17.58 12.35 2.28
CA PRO A 9 -17.42 12.94 0.95
C PRO A 9 -17.81 11.93 -0.14
N SER A 10 -18.13 12.40 -1.33
CA SER A 10 -18.18 11.55 -2.52
C SER A 10 -16.76 11.09 -2.92
N GLU A 11 -16.69 10.01 -3.72
CA GLU A 11 -15.43 9.57 -4.31
C GLU A 11 -14.76 10.68 -5.12
N ALA A 12 -15.53 11.41 -5.93
CA ALA A 12 -15.00 12.49 -6.76
C ALA A 12 -14.38 13.61 -5.90
N GLU A 13 -15.03 13.99 -4.80
CA GLU A 13 -14.52 15.03 -3.89
C GLU A 13 -13.21 14.60 -3.22
N ILE A 14 -13.12 13.37 -2.71
CA ILE A 14 -11.91 12.93 -2.00
C ILE A 14 -10.72 12.70 -2.95
N VAL A 15 -10.97 12.24 -4.18
CA VAL A 15 -9.93 12.18 -5.22
C VAL A 15 -9.48 13.57 -5.64
N ALA A 16 -10.39 14.53 -5.78
CA ALA A 16 -10.04 15.92 -6.09
C ALA A 16 -9.18 16.58 -4.99
N ARG A 17 -9.42 16.24 -3.71
CA ARG A 17 -8.55 16.68 -2.60
C ARG A 17 -7.12 16.15 -2.75
N ALA A 18 -6.96 14.92 -3.22
CA ALA A 18 -5.63 14.32 -3.46
C ALA A 18 -4.91 15.02 -4.61
N GLU A 19 -5.61 15.31 -5.71
CA GLU A 19 -5.07 16.07 -6.84
C GLU A 19 -4.63 17.48 -6.42
N ALA A 20 -5.44 18.17 -5.62
CA ALA A 20 -5.14 19.51 -5.13
C ALA A 20 -3.87 19.59 -4.24
N LEU A 21 -3.46 18.48 -3.62
CA LEU A 21 -2.24 18.42 -2.80
C LEU A 21 -0.96 18.18 -3.60
N ILE A 22 -1.04 17.78 -4.88
CA ILE A 22 0.14 17.45 -5.70
C ILE A 22 1.20 18.58 -5.69
N PRO A 23 0.87 19.88 -5.90
CA PRO A 23 1.88 20.94 -5.90
C PRO A 23 2.61 21.06 -4.56
N ARG A 24 1.87 20.99 -3.45
CA ARG A 24 2.42 21.07 -2.09
C ARG A 24 3.29 19.87 -1.76
N LEU A 25 2.92 18.68 -2.22
CA LEU A 25 3.73 17.47 -2.06
C LEU A 25 5.03 17.55 -2.83
N ARG A 26 5.02 18.09 -4.06
CA ARG A 26 6.24 18.30 -4.86
C ARG A 26 7.21 19.28 -4.18
N GLU A 27 6.68 20.37 -3.63
CA GLU A 27 7.46 21.35 -2.87
C GLU A 27 8.17 20.71 -1.66
N ARG A 28 7.47 19.84 -0.92
CA ARG A 28 7.99 19.18 0.29
C ARG A 28 8.84 17.93 0.00
N ALA A 29 8.84 17.41 -1.23
CA ALA A 29 9.40 16.09 -1.54
C ALA A 29 10.91 15.96 -1.25
N GLU A 30 11.70 17.00 -1.53
CA GLU A 30 13.14 16.97 -1.25
C GLU A 30 13.43 17.00 0.26
N ALA A 31 12.69 17.82 1.01
CA ALA A 31 12.81 17.87 2.47
C ALA A 31 12.39 16.53 3.12
N CYS A 32 11.32 15.92 2.61
CA CYS A 32 10.86 14.59 3.00
C CYS A 32 11.96 13.53 2.80
N GLU A 33 12.61 13.50 1.63
CA GLU A 33 13.72 12.57 1.34
C GLU A 33 14.91 12.79 2.30
N LYS A 34 15.34 14.04 2.50
CA LYS A 34 16.48 14.37 3.37
C LYS A 34 16.21 14.03 4.84
N ALA A 35 14.99 14.27 5.30
CA ALA A 35 14.57 13.96 6.67
C ALA A 35 14.39 12.45 6.92
N ARG A 36 14.29 11.65 5.84
CA ARG A 36 13.97 10.21 5.88
C ARG A 36 12.67 9.92 6.64
N MET A 37 11.75 10.87 6.61
CA MET A 37 10.48 10.85 7.32
C MET A 37 9.53 11.86 6.68
N VAL A 38 8.27 11.49 6.51
CA VAL A 38 7.24 12.40 6.02
C VAL A 38 7.07 13.55 7.01
N PRO A 39 7.01 14.81 6.56
CA PRO A 39 6.80 15.94 7.46
C PRO A 39 5.44 15.84 8.18
N LYS A 40 5.37 16.22 9.45
CA LYS A 40 4.15 16.14 10.26
C LYS A 40 3.00 16.94 9.65
N GLU A 41 3.31 18.10 9.06
CA GLU A 41 2.37 18.94 8.34
C GLU A 41 1.79 18.26 7.10
N THR A 42 2.51 17.31 6.49
CA THR A 42 1.98 16.52 5.36
C THR A 42 1.02 15.44 5.85
N ILE A 43 1.29 14.82 7.00
CA ILE A 43 0.33 13.90 7.64
C ILE A 43 -0.93 14.65 8.09
N ALA A 44 -0.79 15.88 8.62
CA ALA A 44 -1.92 16.73 8.98
C ALA A 44 -2.79 17.07 7.75
N ASP A 45 -2.17 17.45 6.63
CA ASP A 45 -2.90 17.69 5.37
C ASP A 45 -3.70 16.44 4.93
N PHE A 46 -3.14 15.24 5.09
CA PHE A 46 -3.81 13.98 4.76
C PHE A 46 -4.95 13.62 5.72
N GLN A 47 -4.80 13.94 7.01
CA GLN A 47 -5.88 13.82 7.98
C GLN A 47 -7.04 14.78 7.66
N GLU A 48 -6.74 16.05 7.41
CA GLU A 48 -7.74 17.07 7.05
C GLU A 48 -8.48 16.71 5.76
N ALA A 49 -7.76 16.20 4.75
CA ALA A 49 -8.35 15.74 3.51
C ALA A 49 -9.25 14.48 3.69
N GLY A 50 -9.07 13.75 4.79
CA GLY A 50 -9.86 12.57 5.15
C GLY A 50 -9.33 11.25 4.58
N PHE A 51 -8.09 11.18 4.10
CA PHE A 51 -7.59 9.98 3.41
C PHE A 51 -7.51 8.75 4.33
N PHE A 52 -7.18 8.94 5.60
CA PHE A 52 -7.12 7.86 6.59
C PHE A 52 -8.50 7.36 7.05
N LYS A 53 -9.58 8.05 6.67
CA LYS A 53 -10.96 7.67 6.99
C LYS A 53 -11.59 6.75 5.96
N ILE A 54 -11.01 6.63 4.76
CA ILE A 54 -11.58 5.93 3.61
C ILE A 54 -12.01 4.50 3.96
N LEU A 55 -11.10 3.72 4.57
CA LEU A 55 -11.34 2.31 4.95
C LEU A 55 -11.63 2.12 6.44
N GLN A 56 -11.71 3.21 7.21
CA GLN A 56 -12.03 3.13 8.62
C GLN A 56 -13.52 2.76 8.80
N PRO A 57 -13.87 1.93 9.80
CA PRO A 57 -15.26 1.62 10.11
C PRO A 57 -16.07 2.87 10.50
N LYS A 58 -17.33 2.95 10.04
CA LYS A 58 -18.26 4.07 10.26
C LYS A 58 -18.55 4.29 11.73
N ARG A 59 -18.62 3.20 12.50
CA ARG A 59 -18.86 3.27 13.96
C ARG A 59 -17.77 4.04 14.72
N TRP A 60 -16.57 4.22 14.14
CA TRP A 60 -15.49 5.05 14.67
C TRP A 60 -15.21 6.30 13.82
N GLY A 61 -16.21 6.75 13.04
CA GLY A 61 -16.12 7.99 12.25
C GLY A 61 -15.36 7.86 10.94
N GLY A 62 -15.22 6.64 10.41
CA GLY A 62 -14.72 6.37 9.08
C GLY A 62 -15.80 6.41 7.99
N TYR A 63 -15.39 6.20 6.74
CA TYR A 63 -16.27 6.29 5.58
C TYR A 63 -16.75 4.92 5.08
N GLU A 64 -16.04 3.83 5.40
CA GLU A 64 -16.28 2.47 4.86
C GLU A 64 -16.51 2.48 3.34
N MET A 65 -15.65 3.20 2.61
CA MET A 65 -15.73 3.30 1.15
C MET A 65 -15.15 2.06 0.47
N SER A 66 -15.48 1.89 -0.81
CA SER A 66 -14.80 0.90 -1.65
C SER A 66 -13.27 1.11 -1.60
N PRO A 67 -12.46 0.03 -1.56
CA PRO A 67 -11.00 0.12 -1.63
C PRO A 67 -10.49 0.89 -2.85
N ASN A 68 -11.27 0.93 -3.93
CA ASN A 68 -10.91 1.71 -5.12
C ASN A 68 -10.85 3.21 -4.89
N VAL A 69 -11.55 3.74 -3.89
CA VAL A 69 -11.43 5.15 -3.51
C VAL A 69 -10.02 5.44 -2.98
N LEU A 70 -9.49 4.57 -2.09
CA LEU A 70 -8.11 4.69 -1.61
C LEU A 70 -7.12 4.52 -2.76
N ASN A 71 -7.32 3.52 -3.62
CA ASN A 71 -6.45 3.29 -4.78
C ASN A 71 -6.31 4.53 -5.67
N LYS A 72 -7.43 5.20 -5.99
CA LYS A 72 -7.44 6.43 -6.81
C LYS A 72 -6.74 7.58 -6.10
N VAL A 73 -6.97 7.76 -4.79
CA VAL A 73 -6.25 8.76 -3.97
C VAL A 73 -4.74 8.51 -4.01
N LEU A 74 -4.29 7.27 -3.80
CA LEU A 74 -2.87 6.90 -3.82
C LEU A 74 -2.22 7.18 -5.19
N MET A 75 -2.94 6.89 -6.28
CA MET A 75 -2.48 7.17 -7.63
C MET A 75 -2.25 8.67 -7.88
N GLU A 76 -3.03 9.56 -7.27
CA GLU A 76 -2.81 11.00 -7.38
C GLU A 76 -1.69 11.50 -6.47
N LEU A 77 -1.68 11.12 -5.19
CA LEU A 77 -0.69 11.60 -4.21
C LEU A 77 0.75 11.24 -4.63
N ALA A 78 0.95 10.05 -5.18
CA ALA A 78 2.29 9.58 -5.59
C ALA A 78 2.87 10.33 -6.80
N ARG A 79 2.05 11.10 -7.53
CA ARG A 79 2.51 12.04 -8.56
C ARG A 79 3.24 13.24 -7.97
N GLY A 80 2.96 13.56 -6.70
CA GLY A 80 3.56 14.66 -5.96
C GLY A 80 4.77 14.22 -5.14
N CYS A 81 4.60 13.24 -4.25
CA CYS A 81 5.68 12.69 -3.43
C CYS A 81 5.45 11.18 -3.19
N PRO A 82 6.24 10.29 -3.81
CA PRO A 82 6.12 8.85 -3.64
C PRO A 82 6.18 8.39 -2.18
N SER A 83 7.12 8.93 -1.39
CA SER A 83 7.29 8.56 0.03
C SER A 83 6.06 8.94 0.87
N SER A 84 5.51 10.14 0.68
CA SER A 84 4.31 10.58 1.39
C SER A 84 3.07 9.75 1.02
N ALA A 85 2.90 9.45 -0.27
CA ALA A 85 1.82 8.59 -0.74
C ALA A 85 1.95 7.14 -0.25
N TRP A 86 3.17 6.61 -0.15
CA TRP A 86 3.43 5.29 0.43
C TRP A 86 3.04 5.23 1.91
N ASN A 87 3.28 6.30 2.68
CA ASN A 87 2.78 6.38 4.06
C ASN A 87 1.25 6.44 4.12
N VAL A 88 0.56 7.12 3.18
CA VAL A 88 -0.91 7.04 3.09
C VAL A 88 -1.36 5.63 2.75
N MET A 89 -0.66 4.93 1.86
CA MET A 89 -0.97 3.54 1.52
C MET A 89 -0.91 2.65 2.76
N VAL A 90 0.19 2.71 3.52
CA VAL A 90 0.37 1.87 4.71
C VAL A 90 -0.58 2.30 5.82
N LEU A 91 -0.54 3.55 6.26
CA LEU A 91 -1.34 4.02 7.40
C LEU A 91 -2.85 4.06 7.10
N GLY A 92 -3.24 4.23 5.83
CA GLY A 92 -4.63 4.30 5.38
C GLY A 92 -5.27 2.96 5.06
N VAL A 93 -4.48 1.88 4.91
CA VAL A 93 -5.03 0.53 4.73
C VAL A 93 -5.30 -0.18 6.05
N HIS A 94 -4.53 0.06 7.11
CA HIS A 94 -4.71 -0.63 8.40
C HIS A 94 -6.06 -0.37 9.11
N PRO A 95 -6.78 0.74 8.88
CA PRO A 95 -8.14 0.83 9.37
C PRO A 95 -9.05 -0.30 8.86
N PHE A 96 -8.76 -0.85 7.67
CA PHE A 96 -9.41 -2.05 7.15
C PHE A 96 -9.14 -3.28 8.03
N GLU A 97 -7.88 -3.52 8.38
CA GLU A 97 -7.47 -4.68 9.18
C GLU A 97 -8.01 -4.61 10.61
N VAL A 98 -8.05 -3.42 11.22
CA VAL A 98 -8.72 -3.22 12.52
C VAL A 98 -10.22 -3.58 12.42
N GLY A 99 -10.85 -3.30 11.28
CA GLY A 99 -12.24 -3.70 11.01
C GLY A 99 -12.48 -5.22 10.92
N LEU A 100 -11.41 -6.02 10.75
CA LEU A 100 -11.47 -7.49 10.78
C LEU A 100 -11.26 -8.08 12.19
N LEU A 101 -10.75 -7.30 13.14
CA LEU A 101 -10.52 -7.75 14.50
C LEU A 101 -11.80 -7.70 15.35
N ASP A 102 -11.72 -8.27 16.56
CA ASP A 102 -12.73 -8.10 17.58
C ASP A 102 -13.03 -6.59 17.81
N PRO A 103 -14.30 -6.17 17.90
CA PRO A 103 -14.65 -4.76 18.07
C PRO A 103 -13.97 -4.05 19.24
N ARG A 104 -13.53 -4.78 20.27
CA ARG A 104 -12.70 -4.22 21.36
C ARG A 104 -11.46 -3.49 20.83
N CYS A 105 -10.86 -3.96 19.74
CA CYS A 105 -9.67 -3.33 19.16
C CYS A 105 -9.98 -1.92 18.62
N GLY A 106 -11.12 -1.75 17.95
CA GLY A 106 -11.54 -0.44 17.46
C GLY A 106 -11.91 0.52 18.60
N GLU A 107 -12.52 0.02 19.68
CA GLU A 107 -12.78 0.83 20.89
C GLU A 107 -11.48 1.27 21.57
N GLU A 108 -10.50 0.38 21.74
CA GLU A 108 -9.19 0.70 22.32
C GLU A 108 -8.40 1.68 21.45
N LEU A 109 -8.46 1.52 20.12
CA LEU A 109 -7.71 2.36 19.20
C LEU A 109 -8.36 3.74 19.04
N TRP A 110 -9.65 3.80 18.75
CA TRP A 110 -10.34 5.01 18.27
C TRP A 110 -11.43 5.55 19.22
N GLY A 111 -11.67 4.91 20.36
CA GLY A 111 -12.69 5.37 21.32
C GLY A 111 -12.44 6.79 21.84
N ASP A 112 -11.18 7.14 22.09
CA ASP A 112 -10.79 8.49 22.57
C ASP A 112 -10.39 9.45 21.43
N ASP A 113 -9.70 8.92 20.42
CA ASP A 113 -9.16 9.69 19.30
C ASP A 113 -9.23 8.83 18.03
N ASN A 114 -10.21 9.16 17.19
CA ASN A 114 -10.46 8.41 15.96
C ASN A 114 -9.49 8.72 14.81
N THR A 115 -8.47 9.55 15.05
CA THR A 115 -7.43 9.92 14.08
C THR A 115 -6.15 9.09 14.23
N ARG A 116 -6.04 8.29 15.30
CA ARG A 116 -4.87 7.44 15.55
C ARG A 116 -4.62 6.48 14.38
N LEU A 117 -3.37 6.47 13.92
CA LEU A 117 -2.89 5.67 12.80
C LEU A 117 -2.09 4.46 13.30
N VAL A 118 -2.09 3.39 12.51
CA VAL A 118 -1.38 2.14 12.80
C VAL A 118 -0.44 1.86 11.63
N SER A 119 0.82 1.53 11.90
CA SER A 119 1.79 1.07 10.88
C SER A 119 1.82 -0.45 10.84
N SER A 120 2.70 -1.06 10.04
CA SER A 120 2.89 -2.50 10.09
C SER A 120 4.28 -2.95 9.70
N SER A 121 4.55 -4.22 9.94
CA SER A 121 5.44 -5.06 9.14
C SER A 121 5.04 -6.52 9.27
N TYR A 122 4.68 -7.17 8.16
CA TYR A 122 4.18 -8.55 8.18
C TYR A 122 5.28 -9.61 8.05
N ALA A 123 6.49 -9.26 7.64
CA ALA A 123 7.55 -10.25 7.48
C ALA A 123 7.81 -10.94 8.84
N PRO A 124 7.64 -12.27 8.96
CA PRO A 124 7.61 -12.96 10.25
C PRO A 124 9.03 -13.24 10.77
N PHE A 125 9.83 -12.19 10.95
CA PHE A 125 11.21 -12.29 11.45
C PHE A 125 11.27 -12.50 12.97
N GLY A 126 10.26 -12.02 13.70
CA GLY A 126 10.17 -12.25 15.13
C GLY A 126 9.60 -13.61 15.51
N THR A 127 9.78 -13.95 16.78
CA THR A 127 9.24 -15.17 17.39
C THR A 127 7.88 -14.90 18.03
N VAL A 128 6.99 -15.89 17.92
CA VAL A 128 5.67 -15.88 18.57
C VAL A 128 5.53 -17.16 19.37
N LYS A 129 5.19 -17.03 20.65
CA LYS A 129 4.87 -18.15 21.54
C LYS A 129 3.42 -18.04 21.99
N ARG A 130 2.70 -19.16 22.01
CA ARG A 130 1.37 -19.18 22.61
C ARG A 130 1.48 -19.05 24.14
N ALA A 131 0.55 -18.30 24.72
CA ALA A 131 0.41 -18.10 26.15
C ALA A 131 -1.08 -18.21 26.54
N GLU A 132 -1.37 -18.31 27.83
CA GLU A 132 -2.77 -18.28 28.29
C GLU A 132 -3.44 -16.97 27.86
N GLY A 133 -4.54 -17.07 27.12
CA GLY A 133 -5.30 -15.91 26.63
C GLY A 133 -4.69 -15.16 25.44
N GLY A 134 -3.59 -15.61 24.85
CA GLY A 134 -3.00 -14.98 23.68
C GLY A 134 -1.59 -15.44 23.33
N TYR A 135 -0.71 -14.49 23.06
CA TYR A 135 0.62 -14.73 22.48
C TYR A 135 1.67 -13.82 23.12
N VAL A 136 2.93 -14.27 23.11
CA VAL A 136 4.08 -13.45 23.45
C VAL A 136 4.95 -13.27 22.22
N LEU A 137 5.18 -12.03 21.82
CA LEU A 137 5.99 -11.63 20.68
C LEU A 137 7.37 -11.17 21.15
N ASN A 138 8.41 -11.56 20.42
CA ASN A 138 9.77 -11.09 20.69
C ASN A 138 10.60 -11.08 19.40
N GLY A 139 11.33 -10.00 19.15
CA GLY A 139 12.23 -9.88 18.01
C GLY A 139 12.22 -8.50 17.38
N GLU A 140 12.60 -8.45 16.12
CA GLU A 140 12.68 -7.23 15.34
C GLU A 140 11.87 -7.35 14.06
N TRP A 141 11.11 -6.31 13.75
CA TRP A 141 10.34 -6.21 12.52
C TRP A 141 10.85 -5.03 11.70
N LEU A 142 11.40 -5.34 10.53
CA LEU A 142 11.99 -4.35 9.64
C LEU A 142 10.90 -3.59 8.87
N THR A 143 11.27 -2.46 8.26
CA THR A 143 10.48 -1.80 7.21
C THR A 143 9.08 -1.32 7.60
N SER A 144 8.91 -0.70 8.78
CA SER A 144 7.61 -0.17 9.21
C SER A 144 7.36 1.26 8.73
N SER A 145 6.81 1.38 7.53
CA SER A 145 6.57 2.68 6.87
C SER A 145 5.62 3.56 7.69
N GLY A 146 6.02 4.82 7.92
CA GLY A 146 5.21 5.78 8.67
C GLY A 146 5.07 5.50 10.17
N CYS A 147 5.89 4.60 10.74
CA CYS A 147 5.80 4.25 12.17
C CYS A 147 5.97 5.44 13.13
N ASP A 148 6.70 6.49 12.74
CA ASP A 148 6.80 7.74 13.52
C ASP A 148 5.47 8.49 13.66
N HIS A 149 4.50 8.22 12.78
CA HIS A 149 3.16 8.81 12.79
C HIS A 149 2.09 7.86 13.33
N ALA A 150 2.47 6.62 13.67
CA ALA A 150 1.55 5.57 14.08
C ALA A 150 1.38 5.52 15.61
N ALA A 151 0.72 6.55 16.16
CA ALA A 151 0.42 6.61 17.59
C ALA A 151 -0.49 5.46 18.08
N GLY A 152 -1.24 4.83 17.18
CA GLY A 152 -2.09 3.66 17.45
C GLY A 152 -1.35 2.33 17.49
N GLY A 153 -0.03 2.32 17.24
CA GLY A 153 0.80 1.12 17.28
C GLY A 153 1.05 0.50 15.91
N ALA A 154 1.25 -0.81 15.86
CA ALA A 154 1.63 -1.52 14.64
C ALA A 154 1.00 -2.91 14.52
N PHE A 155 0.71 -3.34 13.29
CA PHE A 155 0.44 -4.74 12.97
C PHE A 155 1.75 -5.47 12.66
N LEU A 156 1.98 -6.59 13.35
CA LEU A 156 3.18 -7.41 13.20
C LEU A 156 2.80 -8.81 12.73
N GLY A 157 3.46 -9.29 11.68
CA GLY A 157 3.25 -10.65 11.21
C GLY A 157 4.10 -11.65 11.99
N GLY A 158 3.55 -12.82 12.28
CA GLY A 158 4.28 -13.88 12.99
C GLY A 158 3.73 -15.27 12.70
N ARG A 159 4.59 -16.28 12.83
CA ARG A 159 4.21 -17.68 12.64
C ARG A 159 4.09 -18.38 13.98
N VAL A 160 2.99 -19.09 14.21
CA VAL A 160 2.72 -19.83 15.45
C VAL A 160 1.93 -21.10 15.14
N ALA A 161 2.20 -22.18 15.85
CA ALA A 161 1.41 -23.41 15.73
C ALA A 161 0.05 -23.23 16.40
N ASN A 162 -1.02 -23.66 15.74
CA ASN A 162 -2.35 -23.75 16.33
C ASN A 162 -2.50 -24.99 17.23
N ASP A 163 -3.69 -25.18 17.81
CA ASP A 163 -3.98 -26.30 18.72
C ASP A 163 -3.84 -27.70 18.05
N LYS A 164 -3.81 -27.75 16.71
CA LYS A 164 -3.59 -28.97 15.92
C LYS A 164 -2.12 -29.17 15.52
N GLY A 165 -1.22 -28.26 15.91
CA GLY A 165 0.18 -28.27 15.51
C GLY A 165 0.45 -27.72 14.11
N GLU A 166 -0.55 -27.16 13.44
CA GLU A 166 -0.40 -26.56 12.11
C GLU A 166 0.15 -25.14 12.24
N MET A 167 1.15 -24.80 11.41
CA MET A 167 1.73 -23.46 11.44
C MET A 167 0.81 -22.43 10.77
N GLU A 168 0.30 -21.50 11.56
CA GLU A 168 -0.48 -20.36 11.08
C GLU A 168 0.42 -19.13 10.89
N PHE A 169 0.11 -18.34 9.86
CA PHE A 169 0.65 -16.99 9.72
C PHE A 169 -0.41 -15.99 10.20
N ARG A 170 -0.10 -15.29 11.29
CA ARG A 170 -1.02 -14.40 12.00
C ARG A 170 -0.51 -12.96 11.96
N SER A 171 -1.46 -12.03 12.01
CA SER A 171 -1.22 -10.62 12.27
C SER A 171 -1.53 -10.32 13.73
N PHE A 172 -0.71 -9.49 14.36
CA PHE A 172 -0.82 -9.10 15.77
C PHE A 172 -0.79 -7.58 15.88
N TRP A 173 -1.84 -6.99 16.42
CA TRP A 173 -1.84 -5.56 16.75
C TRP A 173 -1.18 -5.34 18.11
N VAL A 174 -0.05 -4.63 18.09
CA VAL A 174 0.66 -4.14 19.30
C VAL A 174 0.46 -2.65 19.44
N GLN A 175 0.41 -2.16 20.69
CA GLN A 175 0.26 -0.73 20.95
C GLN A 175 1.60 0.00 20.80
N ARG A 176 1.55 1.32 20.64
CA ARG A 176 2.77 2.13 20.47
C ARG A 176 3.73 1.98 21.65
N SER A 177 3.24 1.81 22.88
CA SER A 177 4.05 1.60 24.09
C SER A 177 4.83 0.29 24.10
N ASP A 178 4.41 -0.68 23.27
CA ASP A 178 4.93 -2.04 23.31
C ASP A 178 6.22 -2.20 22.47
N PHE A 179 6.66 -1.14 21.78
CA PHE A 179 7.81 -1.23 20.90
C PHE A 179 8.69 0.02 20.86
N GLU A 180 9.97 -0.22 20.58
CA GLU A 180 10.95 0.82 20.28
C GLU A 180 11.07 0.96 18.76
N ILE A 181 11.16 2.20 18.27
CA ILE A 181 11.46 2.49 16.86
C ILE A 181 12.96 2.76 16.77
N VAL A 182 13.66 2.00 15.93
CA VAL A 182 15.08 2.21 15.65
C VAL A 182 15.23 2.83 14.28
N ASP A 183 15.84 4.01 14.24
CA ASP A 183 16.07 4.74 12.99
C ASP A 183 17.23 4.13 12.19
N ASP A 184 16.91 3.13 11.35
CA ASP A 184 17.87 2.40 10.50
C ASP A 184 17.53 2.49 9.00
N TRP A 185 16.53 3.29 8.61
CA TRP A 185 16.07 3.41 7.22
C TRP A 185 16.99 4.30 6.37
N HIS A 186 18.10 3.73 5.90
CA HIS A 186 19.08 4.36 5.01
C HIS A 186 19.09 3.71 3.63
N VAL A 187 18.25 4.20 2.72
CA VAL A 187 17.96 3.54 1.44
C VAL A 187 18.11 4.47 0.24
N VAL A 188 18.20 3.86 -0.94
CA VAL A 188 18.41 4.57 -2.21
C VAL A 188 17.16 5.28 -2.73
N GLY A 189 15.97 4.95 -2.25
CA GLY A 189 14.68 5.49 -2.71
C GLY A 189 13.59 5.16 -1.70
N LEU A 190 12.45 5.84 -1.77
CA LEU A 190 11.43 5.85 -0.72
C LEU A 190 12.03 6.19 0.66
N ALA A 191 13.12 6.96 0.70
CA ALA A 191 13.79 7.27 1.96
C ALA A 191 12.87 8.04 2.92
N GLY A 192 11.99 8.89 2.37
CA GLY A 192 11.06 9.70 3.14
C GLY A 192 9.95 8.91 3.84
N THR A 193 9.74 7.63 3.53
CA THR A 193 8.71 6.82 4.20
C THR A 193 8.99 6.65 5.69
N GLY A 194 10.26 6.73 6.08
CA GLY A 194 10.69 6.40 7.44
C GLY A 194 10.32 4.97 7.79
N SER A 195 10.60 4.01 6.89
CA SER A 195 10.31 2.58 7.10
C SER A 195 11.32 1.95 8.07
N LYS A 196 11.36 2.50 9.27
CA LYS A 196 12.27 2.13 10.36
C LYS A 196 11.91 0.77 10.94
N LYS A 197 12.86 0.17 11.64
CA LYS A 197 12.67 -1.09 12.36
C LYS A 197 11.96 -0.89 13.70
N LEU A 198 11.14 -1.87 14.08
CA LEU A 198 10.46 -1.98 15.37
C LEU A 198 11.10 -3.09 16.20
N ILE A 199 11.44 -2.80 17.47
CA ILE A 199 11.96 -3.79 18.43
C ILE A 199 10.87 -4.14 19.43
N ILE A 200 10.56 -5.43 19.54
CA ILE A 200 9.58 -6.01 20.46
C ILE A 200 10.30 -6.89 21.47
N LYS A 201 10.08 -6.64 22.76
CA LYS A 201 10.71 -7.36 23.86
C LYS A 201 9.65 -8.03 24.73
N GLU A 202 9.43 -9.31 24.50
CA GLU A 202 8.49 -10.17 25.26
C GLU A 202 7.11 -9.53 25.51
N VAL A 203 6.49 -9.00 24.45
CA VAL A 203 5.19 -8.33 24.53
C VAL A 203 4.07 -9.34 24.49
N PHE A 204 3.19 -9.30 25.48
CA PHE A 204 1.95 -10.06 25.47
C PHE A 204 0.90 -9.39 24.57
N VAL A 205 0.33 -10.15 23.64
CA VAL A 205 -0.77 -9.75 22.77
C VAL A 205 -1.96 -10.68 23.04
N PRO A 206 -3.10 -10.17 23.52
CA PRO A 206 -4.27 -11.00 23.76
C PRO A 206 -4.86 -11.52 22.44
N GLU A 207 -5.50 -12.68 22.47
CA GLU A 207 -6.03 -13.37 21.27
C GLU A 207 -6.85 -12.43 20.36
N TYR A 208 -7.69 -11.57 20.96
CA TYR A 208 -8.61 -10.69 20.25
C TYR A 208 -7.95 -9.56 19.46
N ARG A 209 -6.65 -9.28 19.69
CA ARG A 209 -5.82 -8.37 18.89
C ARG A 209 -5.07 -9.08 17.78
N SER A 210 -5.47 -10.30 17.42
CA SER A 210 -4.82 -11.09 16.38
C SER A 210 -5.83 -11.78 15.48
N HIS A 211 -5.42 -12.07 14.25
CA HIS A 211 -6.15 -12.95 13.35
C HIS A 211 -5.21 -13.68 12.39
N VAL A 212 -5.67 -14.79 11.81
CA VAL A 212 -4.96 -15.46 10.72
C VAL A 212 -5.09 -14.61 9.46
N ILE A 213 -3.97 -14.10 8.96
CA ILE A 213 -3.98 -13.02 7.94
C ILE A 213 -4.53 -13.47 6.59
N ALA A 214 -4.33 -14.75 6.24
CA ALA A 214 -4.79 -15.34 5.00
C ALA A 214 -6.17 -16.03 5.13
N ALA A 215 -6.77 -16.08 6.33
CA ALA A 215 -8.06 -16.74 6.51
C ALA A 215 -9.13 -16.02 5.68
N TYR A 216 -9.84 -16.79 4.85
CA TYR A 216 -10.91 -16.27 4.01
C TYR A 216 -11.87 -17.37 3.60
N ASP A 217 -12.85 -17.61 4.47
CA ASP A 217 -13.88 -18.64 4.36
C ASP A 217 -15.16 -18.18 5.07
N GLN A 218 -16.17 -19.06 5.13
CA GLN A 218 -17.45 -18.75 5.77
C GLN A 218 -17.31 -18.53 7.29
N GLU A 219 -16.34 -19.18 7.94
CA GLU A 219 -16.10 -19.02 9.38
C GLU A 219 -15.54 -17.61 9.69
N SER A 220 -14.54 -17.20 8.92
CA SER A 220 -13.86 -15.91 9.12
C SER A 220 -14.65 -14.71 8.59
N HIS A 221 -15.33 -14.83 7.44
CA HIS A 221 -15.93 -13.68 6.73
C HIS A 221 -17.43 -13.84 6.41
N GLY A 222 -18.03 -15.01 6.67
CA GLY A 222 -19.42 -15.29 6.29
C GLY A 222 -20.46 -14.40 6.98
N HIS A 223 -20.13 -13.87 8.16
CA HIS A 223 -21.02 -13.05 8.99
C HIS A 223 -20.87 -11.52 8.77
N VAL A 224 -19.87 -11.10 8.00
CA VAL A 224 -19.62 -9.69 7.69
C VAL A 224 -20.54 -9.28 6.56
N GLU A 225 -21.10 -8.06 6.49
CA GLU A 225 -22.03 -7.66 5.40
C GLU A 225 -21.69 -6.29 4.81
N ASN A 226 -20.43 -5.87 4.94
CA ASN A 226 -19.94 -4.56 4.53
C ASN A 226 -18.53 -4.67 3.91
N LEU A 227 -17.82 -3.54 3.85
CA LEU A 227 -16.45 -3.42 3.32
C LEU A 227 -15.52 -4.56 3.77
N PHE A 228 -15.61 -4.97 5.03
CA PHE A 228 -14.72 -5.94 5.64
C PHE A 228 -14.96 -7.40 5.17
N LYS A 229 -15.95 -7.66 4.29
CA LYS A 229 -16.07 -8.97 3.59
C LYS A 229 -14.98 -9.17 2.53
N MET A 230 -14.29 -8.11 2.11
CA MET A 230 -13.16 -8.22 1.20
C MET A 230 -11.95 -8.89 1.88
N PRO A 231 -11.15 -9.72 1.17
CA PRO A 231 -9.95 -10.31 1.76
C PRO A 231 -8.88 -9.26 2.03
N PHE A 232 -8.24 -9.29 3.20
CA PHE A 232 -7.21 -8.30 3.57
C PHE A 232 -6.07 -8.19 2.54
N PHE A 233 -5.45 -9.31 2.18
CA PHE A 233 -4.35 -9.31 1.21
C PHE A 233 -4.74 -8.75 -0.16
N PHE A 234 -6.00 -8.93 -0.55
CA PHE A 234 -6.49 -8.32 -1.77
C PHE A 234 -6.40 -6.80 -1.71
N VAL A 235 -6.94 -6.21 -0.64
CA VAL A 235 -6.97 -4.76 -0.41
C VAL A 235 -5.55 -4.21 -0.28
N PHE A 236 -4.70 -4.87 0.51
CA PHE A 236 -3.31 -4.46 0.71
C PHE A 236 -2.49 -4.47 -0.58
N TYR A 237 -2.55 -5.56 -1.37
CA TYR A 237 -1.76 -5.68 -2.59
C TYR A 237 -2.21 -4.68 -3.65
N ALA A 238 -3.52 -4.45 -3.79
CA ALA A 238 -4.06 -3.43 -4.69
C ALA A 238 -3.60 -2.02 -4.31
N ALA A 239 -3.55 -1.70 -3.01
CA ALA A 239 -3.09 -0.40 -2.53
C ALA A 239 -1.59 -0.17 -2.82
N VAL A 240 -0.73 -1.19 -2.63
CA VAL A 240 0.69 -1.13 -3.00
C VAL A 240 0.86 -0.93 -4.51
N SER A 241 0.13 -1.69 -5.33
CA SER A 241 0.18 -1.53 -6.79
C SER A 241 -0.29 -0.14 -7.22
N SER A 242 -1.33 0.39 -6.57
CA SER A 242 -1.90 1.72 -6.88
C SER A 242 -0.94 2.87 -6.58
N VAL A 243 -0.22 2.83 -5.46
CA VAL A 243 0.77 3.86 -5.16
C VAL A 243 1.91 3.83 -6.20
N ILE A 244 2.38 2.65 -6.62
CA ILE A 244 3.44 2.53 -7.65
C ILE A 244 2.96 3.01 -9.03
N ILE A 245 1.71 2.74 -9.39
CA ILE A 245 1.08 3.31 -10.60
C ILE A 245 1.12 4.85 -10.53
N GLY A 246 0.75 5.44 -9.39
CA GLY A 246 0.83 6.88 -9.19
C GLY A 246 2.26 7.43 -9.28
N MET A 247 3.25 6.67 -8.79
CA MET A 247 4.66 7.05 -8.97
C MET A 247 5.04 7.09 -10.45
N ALA A 248 4.62 6.09 -11.25
CA ALA A 248 4.88 6.06 -12.68
C ALA A 248 4.13 7.18 -13.44
N ARG A 249 2.89 7.50 -13.04
CA ARG A 249 2.15 8.68 -13.54
C ARG A 249 2.91 9.98 -13.22
N GLY A 250 3.46 10.10 -12.02
CA GLY A 250 4.33 11.23 -11.66
C GLY A 250 5.58 11.33 -12.52
N MET A 251 6.18 10.19 -12.91
CA MET A 251 7.31 10.19 -13.84
C MET A 251 6.89 10.73 -15.22
N VAL A 252 5.70 10.40 -15.71
CA VAL A 252 5.15 10.95 -16.96
C VAL A 252 4.97 12.47 -16.87
N ASP A 253 4.38 12.97 -15.77
CA ASP A 253 4.19 14.41 -15.57
C ASP A 253 5.53 15.16 -15.62
N LEU A 254 6.51 14.70 -14.82
CA LEU A 254 7.84 15.30 -14.76
C LEU A 254 8.56 15.19 -16.10
N TYR A 255 8.37 14.10 -16.84
CA TYR A 255 8.95 13.92 -18.16
C TYR A 255 8.39 14.92 -19.18
N ILE A 256 7.08 15.15 -19.18
CA ILE A 256 6.44 16.14 -20.05
C ILE A 256 6.97 17.53 -19.72
N GLU A 257 6.95 17.92 -18.43
CA GLU A 257 7.51 19.20 -17.97
C GLU A 257 8.98 19.38 -18.39
N HIS A 258 9.77 18.31 -18.32
CA HIS A 258 11.18 18.35 -18.71
C HIS A 258 11.41 18.44 -20.22
N MET A 259 10.59 17.74 -21.02
CA MET A 259 10.79 17.64 -22.48
C MET A 259 10.20 18.82 -23.25
N MET A 260 9.13 19.45 -22.74
CA MET A 260 8.47 20.57 -23.41
C MET A 260 9.41 21.74 -23.76
N PRO A 261 10.25 22.27 -22.85
CA PRO A 261 11.17 23.36 -23.17
C PRO A 261 12.50 22.89 -23.80
N ARG A 262 12.74 21.58 -23.93
CA ARG A 262 14.06 21.05 -24.25
C ARG A 262 14.42 21.21 -25.73
N GLN A 263 15.60 21.77 -25.97
CA GLN A 263 16.28 21.76 -27.27
C GLN A 263 17.40 20.71 -27.30
N ASN A 264 17.45 19.91 -28.37
CA ASN A 264 18.50 18.95 -28.66
C ASN A 264 19.53 19.59 -29.62
N LEU A 265 20.42 20.41 -29.05
CA LEU A 265 21.37 21.27 -29.79
C LEU A 265 22.26 20.54 -30.80
N ASN A 266 22.51 19.23 -30.61
CA ASN A 266 23.37 18.42 -31.46
C ASN A 266 22.58 17.48 -32.40
N GLN A 267 21.27 17.67 -32.54
CA GLN A 267 20.40 16.82 -33.38
C GLN A 267 19.60 17.67 -34.35
N ALA A 268 19.48 17.19 -35.59
CA ALA A 268 18.73 17.88 -36.66
C ALA A 268 17.25 18.13 -36.32
N VAL A 269 16.70 17.37 -35.37
CA VAL A 269 15.28 17.49 -34.95
C VAL A 269 14.98 18.74 -34.11
N GLY A 270 16.03 19.42 -33.58
CA GLY A 270 15.88 20.64 -32.80
C GLY A 270 15.16 20.39 -31.47
N ALA A 271 13.89 20.77 -31.38
CA ALA A 271 13.11 20.65 -30.16
C ALA A 271 12.76 19.18 -29.83
N ALA A 272 12.88 18.79 -28.56
CA ALA A 272 12.59 17.42 -28.09
C ALA A 272 11.15 16.98 -28.37
N VAL A 273 10.20 17.91 -28.38
CA VAL A 273 8.79 17.66 -28.73
C VAL A 273 8.61 17.19 -30.18
N ASN A 274 9.55 17.49 -31.07
CA ASN A 274 9.53 17.05 -32.46
C ASN A 274 10.18 15.67 -32.65
N ASP A 275 10.98 15.21 -31.68
CA ASP A 275 11.73 13.96 -31.76
C ASP A 275 10.78 12.73 -31.73
N PRO A 276 10.71 11.93 -32.81
CA PRO A 276 9.83 10.77 -32.87
C PRO A 276 10.20 9.69 -31.85
N PHE A 277 11.46 9.58 -31.45
CA PHE A 277 11.90 8.60 -30.45
C PHE A 277 11.53 9.01 -29.03
N ILE A 278 11.50 10.31 -28.74
CA ILE A 278 11.01 10.85 -27.45
C ILE A 278 9.49 10.65 -27.36
N LYS A 279 8.74 11.02 -28.41
CA LYS A 279 7.28 10.85 -28.48
C LYS A 279 6.87 9.39 -28.38
N ASN A 280 7.55 8.50 -29.12
CA ASN A 280 7.23 7.07 -29.12
C ASN A 280 7.40 6.45 -27.73
N ARG A 281 8.50 6.74 -27.01
CA ARG A 281 8.71 6.21 -25.66
C ARG A 281 7.73 6.78 -24.64
N LEU A 282 7.35 8.05 -24.77
CA LEU A 282 6.30 8.63 -23.93
C LEU A 282 4.96 7.92 -24.15
N GLY A 283 4.56 7.71 -25.41
CA GLY A 283 3.32 7.00 -25.74
C GLY A 283 3.29 5.55 -25.24
N GLU A 284 4.39 4.81 -25.42
CA GLU A 284 4.52 3.44 -24.95
C GLU A 284 4.47 3.33 -23.42
N ALA A 285 5.21 4.19 -22.71
CA ALA A 285 5.18 4.24 -21.25
C ALA A 285 3.79 4.60 -20.72
N PHE A 286 3.14 5.60 -21.33
CA PHE A 286 1.78 5.99 -20.95
C PHE A 286 0.79 4.84 -21.15
N ALA A 287 0.83 4.15 -22.29
CA ALA A 287 -0.02 3.00 -22.58
C ALA A 287 0.14 1.86 -21.54
N LYS A 288 1.38 1.57 -21.14
CA LYS A 288 1.66 0.58 -20.07
C LYS A 288 1.07 1.00 -18.72
N ILE A 289 1.23 2.27 -18.34
CA ILE A 289 0.75 2.79 -17.05
C ILE A 289 -0.79 2.78 -16.99
N VAL A 290 -1.48 3.20 -18.05
CA VAL A 290 -2.95 3.17 -18.07
C VAL A 290 -3.51 1.74 -18.06
N ALA A 291 -2.81 0.78 -18.67
CA ALA A 291 -3.17 -0.63 -18.59
C ALA A 291 -3.04 -1.17 -17.16
N CYS A 292 -1.97 -0.81 -16.45
CA CYS A 292 -1.79 -1.15 -15.03
C CYS A 292 -2.93 -0.56 -14.17
N GLN A 293 -3.25 0.72 -14.37
CA GLN A 293 -4.34 1.39 -13.67
C GLN A 293 -5.68 0.69 -13.91
N ALA A 294 -6.03 0.43 -15.17
CA ALA A 294 -7.27 -0.25 -15.52
C ALA A 294 -7.36 -1.62 -14.85
N ARG A 295 -6.28 -2.41 -14.89
CA ARG A 295 -6.22 -3.75 -14.29
C ARG A 295 -6.45 -3.75 -12.79
N VAL A 296 -5.74 -2.90 -12.04
CA VAL A 296 -5.87 -2.85 -10.56
C VAL A 296 -7.26 -2.38 -10.13
N LEU A 297 -7.81 -1.36 -10.81
CA LEU A 297 -9.16 -0.86 -10.52
C LEU A 297 -10.22 -1.90 -10.88
N GLN A 298 -10.14 -2.52 -12.06
CA GLN A 298 -11.07 -3.56 -12.49
C GLN A 298 -11.04 -4.78 -11.57
N ASN A 299 -9.85 -5.24 -11.19
CA ASN A 299 -9.71 -6.34 -10.24
C ASN A 299 -10.44 -6.02 -8.93
N THR A 300 -10.26 -4.80 -8.42
CA THR A 300 -10.87 -4.37 -7.16
C THR A 300 -12.39 -4.22 -7.28
N ASP A 301 -12.90 -3.70 -8.39
CA ASP A 301 -14.34 -3.60 -8.64
C ASP A 301 -15.00 -4.98 -8.78
N GLU A 302 -14.35 -5.92 -9.47
CA GLU A 302 -14.86 -7.29 -9.62
C GLU A 302 -15.00 -7.99 -8.26
N ALA A 303 -13.96 -7.94 -7.41
CA ALA A 303 -14.04 -8.47 -6.05
C ALA A 303 -15.06 -7.72 -5.18
N TRP A 304 -15.15 -6.40 -5.31
CA TRP A 304 -16.14 -5.58 -4.60
C TRP A 304 -17.58 -5.95 -4.93
N GLN A 305 -17.88 -6.32 -6.17
CA GLN A 305 -19.22 -6.74 -6.59
C GLN A 305 -19.71 -7.96 -5.80
N TYR A 306 -18.83 -8.93 -5.48
CA TYR A 306 -19.20 -10.06 -4.62
C TYR A 306 -19.42 -9.61 -3.17
N ALA A 307 -18.44 -8.91 -2.59
CA ALA A 307 -18.49 -8.50 -1.19
C ALA A 307 -19.70 -7.60 -0.89
N SER A 308 -20.06 -6.68 -1.80
CA SER A 308 -21.22 -5.78 -1.67
C SER A 308 -22.58 -6.49 -1.76
N ARG A 309 -22.63 -7.72 -2.27
CA ARG A 309 -23.83 -8.59 -2.24
C ARG A 309 -23.83 -9.55 -1.05
N GLY A 310 -22.86 -9.46 -0.15
CA GLY A 310 -22.71 -10.41 0.95
C GLY A 310 -22.09 -11.75 0.52
N GLU A 311 -21.51 -11.83 -0.67
CA GLU A 311 -20.89 -13.06 -1.19
C GLU A 311 -19.37 -13.05 -0.94
N LEU A 312 -18.79 -14.21 -0.63
CA LEU A 312 -17.33 -14.36 -0.61
C LEU A 312 -16.78 -14.27 -2.04
N VAL A 313 -15.62 -13.64 -2.19
CA VAL A 313 -14.94 -13.57 -3.50
C VAL A 313 -14.48 -14.97 -3.92
N PRO A 314 -14.87 -15.47 -5.11
CA PRO A 314 -14.48 -16.80 -5.60
C PRO A 314 -12.96 -17.02 -5.64
N LEU A 315 -12.52 -18.27 -5.51
CA LEU A 315 -11.09 -18.59 -5.46
C LEU A 315 -10.35 -18.21 -6.75
N ASP A 316 -10.92 -18.50 -7.92
CA ASP A 316 -10.34 -18.17 -9.23
C ASP A 316 -10.15 -16.65 -9.39
N VAL A 317 -11.14 -15.86 -8.94
CA VAL A 317 -11.08 -14.40 -8.89
C VAL A 317 -9.95 -13.94 -7.96
N ARG A 318 -9.86 -14.50 -6.74
CA ARG A 318 -8.81 -14.14 -5.77
C ARG A 318 -7.41 -14.46 -6.26
N VAL A 319 -7.19 -15.65 -6.83
CA VAL A 319 -5.87 -16.04 -7.35
C VAL A 319 -5.46 -15.18 -8.53
N ARG A 320 -6.35 -15.01 -9.53
CA ARG A 320 -6.08 -14.16 -10.69
C ARG A 320 -5.74 -12.74 -10.29
N HIS A 321 -6.51 -12.12 -9.40
CA HIS A 321 -6.28 -10.74 -8.99
C HIS A 321 -5.01 -10.56 -8.17
N PHE A 322 -4.80 -11.44 -7.18
CA PHE A 322 -3.59 -11.40 -6.37
C PHE A 322 -2.34 -11.58 -7.23
N ALA A 323 -2.39 -12.42 -8.26
CA ALA A 323 -1.29 -12.59 -9.20
C ALA A 323 -1.09 -11.38 -10.10
N THR A 324 -2.13 -10.98 -10.82
CA THR A 324 -2.06 -9.90 -11.81
C THR A 324 -1.71 -8.55 -11.19
N ASN A 325 -2.08 -8.29 -9.92
CA ASN A 325 -1.68 -7.07 -9.23
C ASN A 325 -0.15 -6.96 -9.03
N GLN A 326 0.59 -8.06 -8.85
CA GLN A 326 2.04 -8.01 -8.55
C GLN A 326 2.89 -7.71 -9.78
N PHE A 327 2.42 -8.04 -10.99
CA PHE A 327 3.10 -7.65 -12.24
C PHE A 327 3.16 -6.12 -12.40
N THR A 328 2.29 -5.38 -11.71
CA THR A 328 2.19 -3.93 -11.79
C THR A 328 3.49 -3.22 -11.44
N GLY A 329 4.20 -3.66 -10.39
CA GLY A 329 5.45 -3.04 -9.98
C GLY A 329 6.51 -3.07 -11.08
N GLY A 330 6.73 -4.24 -11.68
CA GLY A 330 7.68 -4.42 -12.79
C GLY A 330 7.29 -3.62 -14.03
N GLU A 331 6.02 -3.65 -14.42
CA GLU A 331 5.54 -2.91 -15.61
C GLU A 331 5.63 -1.38 -15.42
N CYS A 332 5.33 -0.88 -14.22
CA CYS A 332 5.48 0.53 -13.88
C CYS A 332 6.96 0.95 -13.85
N PHE A 333 7.84 0.11 -13.31
CA PHE A 333 9.29 0.34 -13.33
C PHE A 333 9.82 0.41 -14.77
N ASP A 334 9.45 -0.55 -15.62
CA ASP A 334 9.85 -0.57 -17.03
C ASP A 334 9.38 0.66 -17.79
N ALA A 335 8.10 1.05 -17.60
CA ALA A 335 7.54 2.24 -18.22
C ALA A 335 8.27 3.52 -17.78
N ALA A 336 8.52 3.68 -16.47
CA ALA A 336 9.24 4.82 -15.93
C ALA A 336 10.71 4.87 -16.39
N HIS A 337 11.40 3.73 -16.36
CA HIS A 337 12.80 3.62 -16.80
C HIS A 337 12.96 3.95 -18.30
N MET A 338 12.01 3.52 -19.12
CA MET A 338 11.99 3.76 -20.56
C MET A 338 12.04 5.26 -20.89
N ILE A 339 11.23 6.06 -20.20
CA ILE A 339 11.23 7.52 -20.38
C ILE A 339 12.37 8.19 -19.61
N PHE A 340 12.75 7.70 -18.43
CA PHE A 340 13.90 8.21 -17.68
C PHE A 340 15.18 8.19 -18.52
N LYS A 341 15.45 7.11 -19.27
CA LYS A 341 16.61 7.03 -20.17
C LYS A 341 16.64 8.12 -21.25
N LYS A 342 15.50 8.69 -21.65
CA LYS A 342 15.44 9.77 -22.64
C LYS A 342 15.78 11.15 -22.08
N THR A 343 15.83 11.30 -20.76
CA THR A 343 16.26 12.54 -20.08
C THR A 343 17.76 12.80 -20.20
N ALA A 344 18.55 11.78 -20.55
CA ALA A 344 20.01 11.82 -20.61
C ALA A 344 20.60 12.34 -19.28
N THR A 345 21.74 13.05 -19.32
CA THR A 345 22.42 13.55 -18.12
C THR A 345 21.58 14.53 -17.30
N ARG A 346 20.53 15.15 -17.87
CA ARG A 346 19.69 16.11 -17.13
C ARG A 346 18.84 15.43 -16.05
N GLY A 347 18.40 14.20 -16.29
CA GLY A 347 17.56 13.48 -15.35
C GLY A 347 18.30 13.01 -14.10
N VAL A 348 19.63 12.85 -14.16
CA VAL A 348 20.44 12.25 -13.07
C VAL A 348 20.97 13.25 -12.05
N TRP A 349 20.85 14.56 -12.28
CA TRP A 349 21.24 15.56 -11.30
C TRP A 349 20.33 15.47 -10.06
N LEU A 350 20.89 15.63 -8.86
CA LEU A 350 20.11 15.62 -7.62
C LEU A 350 19.06 16.73 -7.58
N SER A 351 19.30 17.85 -8.26
CA SER A 351 18.34 18.94 -8.44
C SER A 351 17.17 18.59 -9.37
N SER A 352 17.26 17.49 -10.12
CA SER A 352 16.16 16.98 -10.91
C SER A 352 15.25 16.09 -10.05
N PRO A 353 13.92 16.33 -10.01
CA PRO A 353 13.00 15.45 -9.32
C PRO A 353 12.86 14.08 -9.99
N MET A 354 13.28 13.95 -11.27
CA MET A 354 13.12 12.70 -12.04
C MET A 354 13.93 11.55 -11.45
N GLN A 355 15.18 11.79 -11.03
CA GLN A 355 15.98 10.73 -10.43
C GLN A 355 15.42 10.26 -9.09
N ARG A 356 14.81 11.16 -8.31
CA ARG A 356 14.13 10.78 -7.06
C ARG A 356 12.91 9.91 -7.35
N GLN A 357 12.05 10.33 -8.27
CA GLN A 357 10.90 9.54 -8.71
C GLN A 357 11.33 8.16 -9.23
N MET A 358 12.43 8.08 -10.01
CA MET A 358 12.95 6.81 -10.55
C MET A 358 13.45 5.87 -9.44
N ARG A 359 14.21 6.40 -8.47
CA ARG A 359 14.70 5.64 -7.32
C ARG A 359 13.56 5.17 -6.42
N ASP A 360 12.54 5.99 -6.24
CA ASP A 360 11.36 5.64 -5.46
C ASP A 360 10.58 4.49 -6.13
N ILE A 361 10.40 4.53 -7.45
CA ILE A 361 9.78 3.42 -8.20
C ILE A 361 10.63 2.15 -8.13
N LEU A 362 11.97 2.27 -8.22
CA LEU A 362 12.87 1.13 -8.04
C LEU A 362 12.62 0.43 -6.70
N VAL A 363 12.58 1.19 -5.60
CA VAL A 363 12.36 0.61 -4.27
C VAL A 363 10.94 0.07 -4.14
N GLY A 364 9.92 0.79 -4.62
CA GLY A 364 8.53 0.32 -4.60
C GLY A 364 8.32 -1.00 -5.37
N ALA A 365 8.95 -1.14 -6.54
CA ALA A 365 8.88 -2.35 -7.36
C ALA A 365 9.61 -3.55 -6.73
N ASN A 366 10.53 -3.33 -5.78
CA ASN A 366 11.18 -4.40 -5.01
C ASN A 366 10.35 -4.87 -3.81
N HIS A 367 9.19 -4.26 -3.54
CA HIS A 367 8.31 -4.72 -2.47
C HIS A 367 7.82 -6.15 -2.76
N ILE A 368 7.75 -7.01 -1.73
CA ILE A 368 7.44 -8.44 -1.92
C ILE A 368 6.09 -8.70 -2.58
N THR A 369 5.14 -7.78 -2.42
CA THR A 369 3.82 -7.84 -3.06
C THR A 369 3.85 -7.51 -4.56
N GLN A 370 5.02 -7.19 -5.10
CA GLN A 370 5.26 -6.89 -6.50
C GLN A 370 6.23 -7.90 -7.15
N ASN A 371 6.46 -9.04 -6.47
CA ASN A 371 7.35 -10.09 -6.96
C ASN A 371 6.60 -10.96 -7.99
N GLN A 372 6.79 -10.63 -9.27
CA GLN A 372 6.18 -11.35 -10.39
C GLN A 372 6.69 -12.78 -10.57
N ASP A 373 7.94 -13.08 -10.19
CA ASP A 373 8.54 -14.41 -10.39
C ASP A 373 7.87 -15.45 -9.48
N ASN A 374 7.61 -15.08 -8.22
CA ASN A 374 6.95 -15.96 -7.26
C ASN A 374 5.50 -16.29 -7.63
N ILE A 375 4.81 -15.40 -8.34
CA ILE A 375 3.37 -15.51 -8.57
C ILE A 375 2.97 -15.97 -9.96
N GLY A 376 3.85 -15.82 -10.95
CA GLY A 376 3.60 -16.30 -12.32
C GLY A 376 3.38 -17.81 -12.39
N ASP A 377 4.19 -18.59 -11.67
CA ASP A 377 4.05 -20.05 -11.59
C ASP A 377 2.72 -20.47 -10.98
N LEU A 378 2.31 -19.83 -9.88
CA LEU A 378 1.06 -20.14 -9.20
C LEU A 378 -0.17 -19.88 -10.09
N LEU A 379 -0.20 -18.75 -10.80
CA LEU A 379 -1.28 -18.44 -11.73
C LEU A 379 -1.29 -19.40 -12.91
N GLY A 380 -0.13 -19.67 -13.52
CA GLY A 380 -0.02 -20.62 -14.63
C GLY A 380 -0.46 -22.03 -14.23
N GLY A 381 -0.03 -22.50 -13.06
CA GLY A 381 -0.43 -23.78 -12.50
C GLY A 381 -1.94 -23.89 -12.29
N GLN A 382 -2.57 -22.86 -11.72
CA GLN A 382 -4.03 -22.84 -11.55
C GLN A 382 -4.77 -22.91 -12.90
N LEU A 383 -4.32 -22.15 -13.91
CA LEU A 383 -4.92 -22.16 -15.24
C LEU A 383 -4.78 -23.52 -15.94
N LEU A 384 -3.76 -24.31 -15.58
CA LEU A 384 -3.53 -25.68 -16.03
C LEU A 384 -4.25 -26.74 -15.19
N GLY A 385 -4.97 -26.33 -14.13
CA GLY A 385 -5.73 -27.23 -13.25
C GLY A 385 -4.91 -27.87 -12.13
N ASN A 386 -3.72 -27.35 -11.80
CA ASN A 386 -2.95 -27.84 -10.66
C ASN A 386 -3.70 -27.55 -9.34
N PRO A 387 -3.59 -28.45 -8.34
CA PRO A 387 -4.11 -28.17 -7.01
C PRO A 387 -3.36 -27.01 -6.36
N MET A 388 -4.04 -26.30 -5.45
CA MET A 388 -3.43 -25.23 -4.68
C MET A 388 -2.32 -25.79 -3.76
N PRO A 389 -1.20 -25.07 -3.58
CA PRO A 389 -0.21 -25.44 -2.58
C PRO A 389 -0.79 -25.32 -1.17
N ALA A 390 -0.37 -26.20 -0.27
CA ALA A 390 -0.79 -26.19 1.14
C ALA A 390 -0.53 -24.82 1.81
N ALA A 391 0.62 -24.22 1.54
CA ALA A 391 0.89 -22.83 1.89
C ALA A 391 0.42 -21.91 0.75
N ASN A 392 -0.69 -21.20 0.97
CA ASN A 392 -1.23 -20.25 0.00
C ASN A 392 -1.80 -18.98 0.68
N PRO A 393 -1.78 -17.81 0.01
CA PRO A 393 -2.32 -16.56 0.55
C PRO A 393 -3.84 -16.42 0.35
N PHE A 394 -4.55 -17.49 -0.01
CA PHE A 394 -5.95 -17.47 -0.42
C PHE A 394 -6.87 -18.21 0.55
N GLY A 395 -6.44 -18.47 1.78
CA GLY A 395 -7.30 -19.12 2.78
C GLY A 395 -7.86 -20.48 2.36
N VAL A 396 -7.26 -21.14 1.36
CA VAL A 396 -7.67 -22.48 0.92
C VAL A 396 -7.03 -23.48 1.85
N LYS A 397 -7.86 -24.25 2.55
CA LYS A 397 -7.44 -25.44 3.31
C LYS A 397 -7.35 -26.60 2.29
N VAL A 398 -6.12 -27.07 2.01
CA VAL A 398 -5.81 -28.12 1.01
C VAL A 398 -5.66 -29.47 1.69
#